data_AF-A0A2N1WAK5-F1
#
_entry.id   AF-A0A2N1WAK5-F1
#
_cell.length_a   1.000
_cell.length_b   1.000
_cell.length_c   1.000
_cell.angle_alpha   90.00
_cell.angle_beta   90.00
_cell.angle_gamma   90.00
#
_symmetry.space_group_name_H-M   'P 1'
#
loop_
_entity.id
_entity.type
_entity.pdbx_description
1 polymer ?
#
loop_
_entity_poly.entity_id
_entity_poly.type
_entity_poly.pdbx_seq_one_letter_code
_entity_poly.pdbx_strand_id
1 'polypeptide(L)'
;MAIALDALAQPIAEFRSAVEAARTQARAFRDAQQASPASCAEHAAAEFGVFSNGRLDHQALAQLIPGSRQCDAAEIAALGRALQALDEVAGQGDDCFVAEVTPTRKLGATIDHALARAGRAFGAIVLAELIRAGRYDPALHDMLLEPAEFRSWNRVERRFTPPLVVLLDGVDLHSGALTDFADGRAKLVLVVRGPTAPAPLARCITPGTFVMQSHDGSGIERVGALDGPAIVA
;
A
#
# COMPACT_ATOMS: atom_id res chain seq x y z
N MET A 1 4.95 -11.94 18.46
CA MET A 1 4.98 -11.64 17.01
C MET A 1 3.90 -12.39 16.25
N ALA A 2 3.85 -13.73 16.24
CA ALA A 2 2.81 -14.50 15.54
C ALA A 2 1.37 -14.06 15.91
N ILE A 3 1.06 -13.99 17.21
CA ILE A 3 -0.26 -13.52 17.70
C ILE A 3 -0.61 -12.11 17.18
N ALA A 4 0.38 -11.22 17.06
CA ALA A 4 0.18 -9.86 16.58
C ALA A 4 -0.13 -9.83 15.07
N LEU A 5 0.56 -10.65 14.28
CA LEU A 5 0.30 -10.78 12.85
C LEU A 5 -1.06 -11.44 12.59
N ASP A 6 -1.42 -12.46 13.37
CA ASP A 6 -2.73 -13.11 13.27
C ASP A 6 -3.87 -12.13 13.58
N ALA A 7 -3.72 -11.30 14.62
CA ALA A 7 -4.69 -10.26 14.96
C ALA A 7 -4.85 -9.18 13.87
N LEU A 8 -3.84 -9.04 13.01
CA LEU A 8 -3.80 -8.10 11.90
C LEU A 8 -4.03 -8.78 10.54
N ALA A 9 -4.39 -10.07 10.50
CA ALA A 9 -4.50 -10.82 9.26
C ALA A 9 -5.47 -10.18 8.24
N GLN A 10 -6.62 -9.68 8.70
CA GLN A 10 -7.58 -8.98 7.85
C GLN A 10 -7.02 -7.67 7.26
N PRO A 11 -6.58 -6.68 8.05
CA PRO A 11 -6.04 -5.44 7.48
C PRO A 11 -4.78 -5.67 6.62
N ILE A 12 -3.96 -6.68 6.94
CA ILE A 12 -2.84 -7.12 6.07
C ILE A 12 -3.38 -7.58 4.72
N ALA A 13 -4.39 -8.44 4.71
CA ALA A 13 -5.00 -8.95 3.47
C ALA A 13 -5.64 -7.83 2.64
N GLU A 14 -6.31 -6.86 3.28
CA GLU A 14 -6.90 -5.70 2.60
C GLU A 14 -5.83 -4.85 1.89
N PHE A 15 -4.73 -4.52 2.57
CA PHE A 15 -3.63 -3.77 1.97
C PHE A 15 -2.99 -4.56 0.81
N ARG A 16 -2.69 -5.85 1.00
CA ARG A 16 -2.14 -6.72 -0.04
C ARG A 16 -3.05 -6.79 -1.26
N SER A 17 -4.35 -6.94 -1.04
CA SER A 17 -5.33 -6.99 -2.12
C SER A 17 -5.37 -5.69 -2.91
N ALA A 18 -5.30 -4.53 -2.26
CA ALA A 18 -5.25 -3.24 -2.93
C ALA A 18 -3.99 -3.09 -3.80
N VAL A 19 -2.81 -3.47 -3.27
CA VAL A 19 -1.53 -3.44 -4.00
C VAL A 19 -1.58 -4.40 -5.19
N GLU A 20 -2.09 -5.62 -5.02
CA GLU A 20 -2.13 -6.62 -6.09
C GLU A 20 -3.14 -6.26 -7.19
N ALA A 21 -4.30 -5.69 -6.82
CA ALA A 21 -5.26 -5.19 -7.78
C ALA A 21 -4.64 -4.10 -8.67
N ALA A 22 -3.93 -3.15 -8.05
CA ALA A 22 -3.21 -2.11 -8.77
C ALA A 22 -2.10 -2.67 -9.67
N ARG A 23 -1.32 -3.64 -9.19
CA ARG A 23 -0.29 -4.34 -9.99
C ARG A 23 -0.90 -5.00 -11.22
N THR A 24 -1.98 -5.76 -11.02
CA THR A 24 -2.69 -6.47 -12.09
C THR A 24 -3.17 -5.48 -13.15
N GLN A 25 -3.81 -4.39 -12.72
CA GLN A 25 -4.31 -3.37 -13.64
C GLN A 25 -3.18 -2.66 -14.39
N ALA A 26 -2.11 -2.26 -13.71
CA ALA A 26 -0.98 -1.58 -14.33
C ALA A 26 -0.20 -2.50 -15.29
N ARG A 27 -0.07 -3.80 -14.99
CA ARG A 27 0.54 -4.80 -15.89
C ARG A 27 -0.31 -5.00 -17.14
N ALA A 28 -1.60 -5.23 -16.98
CA ALA A 28 -2.52 -5.38 -18.10
C ALA A 28 -2.48 -4.14 -19.02
N PHE A 29 -2.43 -2.94 -18.44
CA PHE A 29 -2.29 -1.72 -19.21
C PHE A 29 -0.96 -1.64 -19.96
N ARG A 30 0.18 -1.96 -19.31
CA ARG A 30 1.49 -1.97 -19.96
C ARG A 30 1.56 -3.00 -21.09
N ASP A 31 1.03 -4.20 -20.88
CA ASP A 31 1.08 -5.27 -21.86
C ASP A 31 0.23 -4.89 -23.09
N ALA A 32 -0.89 -4.19 -22.89
CA ALA A 32 -1.67 -3.60 -23.98
C ALA A 32 -0.90 -2.54 -24.78
N GLN A 33 0.01 -1.77 -24.16
CA GLN A 33 0.88 -0.82 -24.87
C GLN A 33 1.94 -1.50 -25.74
N GLN A 34 2.31 -2.74 -25.42
CA GLN A 34 3.32 -3.52 -26.14
C GLN A 34 2.70 -4.44 -27.20
N ALA A 35 1.37 -4.61 -27.17
CA ALA A 35 0.65 -5.44 -28.12
C ALA A 35 0.73 -4.83 -29.54
N SER A 36 1.00 -5.69 -30.52
CA SER A 36 0.93 -5.26 -31.92
C SER A 36 -0.52 -5.04 -32.34
N PRO A 37 -0.79 -4.14 -33.32
CA PRO A 37 -2.14 -3.96 -33.87
C PRO A 37 -2.78 -5.26 -34.36
N ALA A 38 -1.97 -6.19 -34.89
CA ALA A 38 -2.41 -7.51 -35.31
C ALA A 38 -2.85 -8.37 -34.12
N SER A 39 -2.09 -8.37 -33.01
CA SER A 39 -2.45 -9.09 -31.79
C SER A 39 -3.73 -8.56 -31.16
N CYS A 40 -3.96 -7.24 -31.19
CA CYS A 40 -5.20 -6.65 -30.70
C CYS A 40 -6.42 -7.04 -31.56
N ALA A 41 -6.25 -7.06 -32.89
CA ALA A 41 -7.31 -7.48 -33.81
C ALA A 41 -7.63 -8.98 -33.66
N GLU A 42 -6.63 -9.84 -33.45
CA GLU A 42 -6.82 -11.26 -33.16
C GLU A 42 -7.56 -11.48 -31.84
N HIS A 43 -7.22 -10.72 -30.79
CA HIS A 43 -7.91 -10.80 -29.50
C HIS A 43 -9.38 -10.37 -29.62
N ALA A 44 -9.66 -9.26 -30.31
CA ALA A 44 -11.03 -8.82 -30.59
C ALA A 44 -11.81 -9.89 -31.39
N ALA A 45 -11.19 -10.49 -32.41
CA ALA A 45 -11.82 -11.56 -33.18
C ALA A 45 -12.14 -12.81 -32.31
N ALA A 46 -11.27 -13.14 -31.35
CA ALA A 46 -11.49 -14.25 -30.43
C ALA A 46 -12.68 -14.00 -29.47
N GLU A 47 -12.83 -12.79 -28.93
CA GLU A 47 -13.94 -12.46 -28.02
C GLU A 47 -15.32 -12.49 -28.69
N PHE A 48 -15.42 -12.02 -29.94
CA PHE A 48 -16.69 -11.98 -30.67
C PHE A 48 -17.01 -13.30 -31.42
N GLY A 49 -16.04 -14.20 -31.49
CA GLY A 49 -16.19 -15.53 -32.08
C GLY A 49 -16.46 -15.54 -33.59
N VAL A 50 -16.62 -16.74 -34.14
CA VAL A 50 -16.67 -16.99 -35.61
C VAL A 50 -17.79 -16.22 -36.33
N PHE A 51 -18.87 -15.84 -35.64
CA PHE A 51 -20.00 -15.12 -36.23
C PHE A 51 -19.72 -13.67 -36.59
N SER A 52 -18.62 -13.10 -36.08
CA SER A 52 -18.21 -11.72 -36.34
C SER A 52 -17.35 -11.56 -37.59
N ASN A 53 -16.78 -12.66 -38.10
CA ASN A 53 -15.90 -12.67 -39.27
C ASN A 53 -16.58 -12.08 -40.52
N GLY A 54 -15.97 -11.03 -41.08
CA GLY A 54 -16.47 -10.34 -42.28
C GLY A 54 -17.67 -9.42 -42.05
N ARG A 55 -18.16 -9.30 -40.80
CA ARG A 55 -19.25 -8.38 -40.42
C ARG A 55 -18.78 -7.25 -39.51
N LEU A 56 -17.70 -7.47 -38.76
CA LEU A 56 -17.06 -6.47 -37.91
C LEU A 56 -15.65 -6.20 -38.40
N ASP A 57 -15.27 -4.92 -38.42
CA ASP A 57 -13.87 -4.52 -38.55
C ASP A 57 -13.20 -4.63 -37.18
N HIS A 58 -12.55 -5.76 -36.94
CA HIS A 58 -11.86 -6.06 -35.67
C HIS A 58 -10.71 -5.10 -35.39
N GLN A 59 -10.11 -4.50 -36.42
CA GLN A 59 -9.04 -3.52 -36.25
C GLN A 59 -9.62 -2.18 -35.78
N ALA A 60 -10.73 -1.74 -36.37
CA ALA A 60 -11.45 -0.55 -35.89
C ALA A 60 -12.02 -0.77 -34.48
N LEU A 61 -12.54 -1.97 -34.19
CA LEU A 61 -13.05 -2.33 -32.86
C LEU A 61 -11.94 -2.35 -31.80
N ALA A 62 -10.76 -2.88 -32.13
CA ALA A 62 -9.61 -2.87 -31.22
C ALA A 62 -9.21 -1.44 -30.80
N GLN A 63 -9.42 -0.43 -31.66
CA GLN A 63 -9.16 0.98 -31.34
C GLN A 63 -10.21 1.59 -30.39
N LEU A 64 -11.40 1.00 -30.29
CA LEU A 64 -12.51 1.44 -29.44
C LEU A 64 -12.46 0.84 -28.03
N ILE A 65 -11.60 -0.15 -27.78
CA ILE A 65 -11.46 -0.78 -26.46
C ILE A 65 -10.85 0.24 -25.46
N PRO A 66 -11.47 0.47 -24.29
CA PRO A 66 -10.93 1.37 -23.27
C PRO A 66 -9.51 0.96 -22.85
N GLY A 67 -8.56 1.90 -22.96
CA GLY A 67 -7.12 1.62 -22.78
C GLY A 67 -6.29 1.79 -24.06
N SER A 68 -6.93 2.14 -25.18
CA SER A 68 -6.31 2.36 -26.50
C SER A 68 -5.45 3.62 -26.66
N ARG A 69 -5.26 4.43 -25.60
CA ARG A 69 -4.28 5.52 -25.64
C ARG A 69 -2.90 4.90 -25.80
N GLN A 70 -2.20 5.26 -26.87
CA GLN A 70 -0.78 4.95 -27.00
C GLN A 70 0.02 5.84 -26.05
N CYS A 71 0.82 5.19 -25.22
CA CYS A 71 1.79 5.86 -24.36
C CYS A 71 3.06 6.18 -25.14
N ASP A 72 3.67 7.33 -24.85
CA ASP A 72 5.02 7.61 -25.33
C ASP A 72 6.09 6.82 -24.55
N ALA A 73 7.35 6.92 -24.98
CA ALA A 73 8.46 6.22 -24.34
C ALA A 73 8.70 6.64 -22.88
N ALA A 74 8.45 7.91 -22.53
CA ALA A 74 8.63 8.42 -21.17
C ALA A 74 7.52 7.89 -20.24
N GLU A 75 6.28 7.87 -20.72
CA GLU A 75 5.13 7.28 -20.05
C GLU A 75 5.32 5.77 -19.81
N ILE A 76 5.80 5.03 -20.81
CA ILE A 76 6.11 3.60 -20.67
C ILE A 76 7.21 3.38 -19.62
N ALA A 77 8.26 4.20 -19.64
CA ALA A 77 9.34 4.12 -18.65
C ALA A 77 8.83 4.44 -17.23
N ALA A 78 7.98 5.46 -17.07
CA ALA A 78 7.37 5.83 -15.81
C ALA A 78 6.43 4.74 -15.27
N LEU A 79 5.61 4.13 -16.14
CA LEU A 79 4.77 2.98 -15.80
C LEU A 79 5.61 1.77 -15.35
N GLY A 80 6.77 1.55 -15.99
CA GLY A 80 7.75 0.56 -15.57
C GLY A 80 8.25 0.79 -14.15
N ARG A 81 8.61 2.04 -13.79
CA ARG A 81 9.02 2.40 -12.43
C ARG A 81 7.90 2.23 -11.40
N ALA A 82 6.66 2.61 -11.75
CA ALA A 82 5.49 2.38 -10.88
C ALA A 82 5.30 0.89 -10.60
N LEU A 83 5.34 0.05 -11.63
CA LEU A 83 5.24 -1.41 -11.49
C LEU A 83 6.36 -1.98 -10.63
N GLN A 84 7.60 -1.50 -10.81
CA GLN A 84 8.71 -1.91 -9.97
C GLN A 84 8.46 -1.57 -8.50
N ALA A 85 7.99 -0.35 -8.19
CA ALA A 85 7.69 0.04 -6.81
C ALA A 85 6.59 -0.84 -6.19
N LEU A 86 5.55 -1.18 -6.95
CA LEU A 86 4.50 -2.09 -6.48
C LEU A 86 5.01 -3.52 -6.31
N ASP A 87 5.89 -3.99 -7.20
CA ASP A 87 6.55 -5.30 -7.10
C ASP A 87 7.45 -5.37 -5.86
N GLU A 88 8.19 -4.30 -5.55
CA GLU A 88 9.03 -4.20 -4.36
C GLU A 88 8.20 -4.21 -3.06
N VAL A 89 7.07 -3.53 -3.02
CA VAL A 89 6.18 -3.54 -1.85
C VAL A 89 5.54 -4.93 -1.68
N ALA A 90 5.02 -5.53 -2.75
CA ALA A 90 4.41 -6.85 -2.68
C ALA A 90 5.43 -7.97 -2.36
N GLY A 91 6.67 -7.83 -2.87
CA GLY A 91 7.75 -8.80 -2.66
C GLY A 91 8.28 -8.87 -1.23
N GLN A 92 7.99 -7.87 -0.38
CA GLN A 92 8.38 -7.86 1.03
C GLN A 92 7.59 -8.85 1.89
N GLY A 93 6.45 -9.36 1.41
CA GLY A 93 5.68 -10.35 2.17
C GLY A 93 5.26 -9.83 3.55
N ASP A 94 5.60 -10.55 4.61
CA ASP A 94 5.29 -10.15 6.00
C ASP A 94 6.21 -9.02 6.50
N ASP A 95 7.41 -8.88 5.95
CA ASP A 95 8.39 -7.84 6.35
C ASP A 95 7.90 -6.42 6.04
N CYS A 96 6.89 -6.27 5.17
CA CYS A 96 6.22 -4.99 4.94
C CYS A 96 5.46 -4.48 6.17
N PHE A 97 5.05 -5.40 7.06
CA PHE A 97 4.20 -5.13 8.22
C PHE A 97 4.95 -5.23 9.55
N VAL A 98 6.27 -5.49 9.51
CA VAL A 98 7.11 -5.62 10.69
C VAL A 98 8.19 -4.55 10.68
N ALA A 99 8.37 -3.88 11.81
CA ALA A 99 9.44 -2.91 12.01
C ALA A 99 10.16 -3.19 13.33
N GLU A 100 11.49 -3.23 13.31
CA GLU A 100 12.29 -3.40 14.53
C GLU A 100 12.99 -2.09 14.90
N VAL A 101 12.78 -1.66 16.14
CA VAL A 101 13.50 -0.54 16.74
C VAL A 101 14.90 -1.02 17.09
N THR A 102 15.89 -0.30 16.57
CA THR A 102 17.31 -0.57 16.85
C THR A 102 17.86 0.54 17.74
N PRO A 103 18.98 0.31 18.46
CA PRO A 103 19.59 1.34 19.29
C PRO A 103 19.94 2.65 18.55
N THR A 104 20.09 2.57 17.22
CA THR A 104 20.44 3.71 16.36
C THR A 104 19.23 4.46 15.80
N ARG A 105 18.01 3.90 15.90
CA ARG A 105 16.80 4.47 15.30
C ARG A 105 15.66 4.49 16.32
N LYS A 106 15.24 5.70 16.69
CA LYS A 106 14.12 5.93 17.62
C LYS A 106 12.80 5.39 17.05
N LEU A 107 11.88 5.01 17.94
CA LEU A 107 10.55 4.47 17.64
C LEU A 107 9.81 5.21 16.53
N GLY A 108 9.63 6.53 16.64
CA GLY A 108 8.91 7.30 15.64
C GLY A 108 9.55 7.26 14.25
N ALA A 109 10.88 7.35 14.18
CA ALA A 109 11.62 7.24 12.91
C ALA A 109 11.56 5.83 12.32
N THR A 110 11.48 4.80 13.16
CA THR A 110 11.28 3.41 12.72
C THR A 110 9.90 3.22 12.09
N ILE A 111 8.84 3.72 12.73
CA ILE A 111 7.48 3.65 12.21
C ILE A 111 7.36 4.45 10.91
N ASP A 112 7.84 5.70 10.90
CA ASP A 112 7.76 6.56 9.72
C ASP A 112 8.50 5.94 8.52
N HIS A 113 9.69 5.38 8.74
CA HIS A 113 10.41 4.68 7.69
C HIS A 113 9.65 3.46 7.14
N ALA A 114 9.04 2.65 8.01
CA ALA A 114 8.25 1.50 7.61
C ALA A 114 7.01 1.92 6.81
N LEU A 115 6.28 2.93 7.27
CA LEU A 115 5.13 3.47 6.57
C LEU A 115 5.53 4.11 5.24
N ALA A 116 6.55 4.96 5.20
CA ALA A 116 7.00 5.62 3.98
C ALA A 116 7.42 4.63 2.89
N ARG A 117 8.02 3.49 3.27
CA ARG A 117 8.34 2.39 2.35
C ARG A 117 7.08 1.80 1.73
N ALA A 118 6.06 1.50 2.54
CA ALA A 118 4.79 0.96 2.05
C ALA A 118 3.97 2.01 1.28
N GLY A 119 4.06 3.28 1.67
CA GLY A 119 3.37 4.42 1.04
C GLY A 119 3.79 4.67 -0.41
N ARG A 120 4.98 4.20 -0.83
CA ARG A 120 5.38 4.22 -2.24
C ARG A 120 4.38 3.51 -3.15
N ALA A 121 3.65 2.52 -2.63
CA ALA A 121 2.58 1.87 -3.38
C ALA A 121 1.48 2.86 -3.80
N PHE A 122 1.10 3.80 -2.94
CA PHE A 122 0.08 4.82 -3.26
C PHE A 122 0.56 5.75 -4.36
N GLY A 123 1.80 6.22 -4.26
CA GLY A 123 2.42 7.03 -5.30
C GLY A 123 2.47 6.31 -6.65
N ALA A 124 2.85 5.03 -6.65
CA ALA A 124 2.87 4.19 -7.84
C ALA A 124 1.46 3.97 -8.45
N ILE A 125 0.44 3.76 -7.60
CA ILE A 125 -0.97 3.66 -8.02
C ILE A 125 -1.40 4.95 -8.72
N VAL A 126 -1.17 6.10 -8.08
CA VAL A 126 -1.55 7.41 -8.61
C VAL A 126 -0.81 7.68 -9.92
N LEU A 127 0.48 7.37 -10.00
CA LEU A 127 1.28 7.54 -11.20
C LEU A 127 0.74 6.71 -12.37
N ALA A 128 0.44 5.43 -12.13
CA ALA A 128 -0.14 4.55 -13.15
C ALA A 128 -1.50 5.08 -13.65
N GLU A 129 -2.34 5.59 -12.75
CA GLU A 129 -3.63 6.19 -13.11
C GLU A 129 -3.48 7.52 -13.87
N LEU A 130 -2.48 8.34 -13.55
CA LEU A 130 -2.18 9.56 -14.29
C LEU A 130 -1.72 9.26 -15.72
N ILE A 131 -0.86 8.25 -15.89
CA ILE A 131 -0.41 7.79 -17.22
C ILE A 131 -1.59 7.25 -18.01
N ARG A 132 -2.39 6.35 -17.40
CA ARG A 132 -3.58 5.77 -18.03
C ARG A 132 -4.60 6.84 -18.47
N ALA A 133 -4.76 7.89 -17.66
CA ALA A 133 -5.62 9.02 -17.95
C ALA A 133 -4.98 10.06 -18.91
N GLY A 134 -3.70 9.89 -19.26
CA GLY A 134 -3.01 10.79 -20.16
C GLY A 134 -2.67 12.17 -19.58
N ARG A 135 -2.54 12.25 -18.25
CA ARG A 135 -2.28 13.47 -17.48
C ARG A 135 -0.88 13.48 -16.85
N TYR A 136 -0.01 12.55 -17.25
CA TYR A 136 1.33 12.44 -16.70
C TYR A 136 2.23 13.58 -17.21
N ASP A 137 2.66 14.41 -16.27
CA ASP A 137 3.80 15.32 -16.38
C ASP A 137 5.00 14.81 -15.54
N PRO A 138 6.17 14.55 -16.13
CA PRO A 138 7.37 14.12 -15.40
C PRO A 138 7.81 15.10 -14.30
N ALA A 139 7.72 16.41 -14.55
CA ALA A 139 8.20 17.42 -13.62
C ALA A 139 7.38 17.49 -12.33
N LEU A 140 6.13 17.05 -12.39
CA LEU A 140 5.19 17.07 -11.26
C LEU A 140 4.98 15.70 -10.62
N HIS A 141 5.18 14.61 -11.35
CA HIS A 141 4.72 13.30 -10.90
C HIS A 141 5.82 12.28 -10.66
N ASP A 142 7.06 12.50 -11.13
CA ASP A 142 8.15 11.55 -10.82
C ASP A 142 8.43 11.47 -9.31
N MET A 143 8.24 12.58 -8.60
CA MET A 143 8.34 12.65 -7.14
C MET A 143 7.31 11.78 -6.39
N LEU A 144 6.25 11.30 -7.05
CA LEU A 144 5.27 10.41 -6.42
C LEU A 144 5.87 9.06 -6.02
N LEU A 145 6.96 8.64 -6.67
CA LEU A 145 7.64 7.38 -6.33
C LEU A 145 8.60 7.51 -5.13
N GLU A 146 8.86 8.74 -4.68
CA GLU A 146 9.69 8.98 -3.52
C GLU A 146 8.97 8.55 -2.22
N PRO A 147 9.71 8.11 -1.19
CA PRO A 147 9.13 7.83 0.12
C PRO A 147 8.42 9.07 0.67
N ALA A 148 7.12 8.93 0.95
CA ALA A 148 6.32 9.98 1.56
C ALA A 148 6.04 9.64 3.02
N GLU A 149 6.39 10.56 3.92
CA GLU A 149 6.14 10.45 5.36
C GLU A 149 4.63 10.33 5.62
N PHE A 150 4.24 9.63 6.69
CA PHE A 150 2.81 9.37 6.98
C PHE A 150 1.96 10.66 7.06
N ARG A 151 2.57 11.75 7.56
CA ARG A 151 1.93 13.06 7.69
C ARG A 151 1.61 13.75 6.36
N SER A 152 2.24 13.37 5.25
CA SER A 152 1.91 13.91 3.94
C SER A 152 0.83 13.11 3.23
N TRP A 153 0.43 11.95 3.77
CA TRP A 153 -0.62 11.13 3.19
C TRP A 153 -1.98 11.80 3.30
N ASN A 154 -2.80 11.65 2.27
CA ASN A 154 -4.17 12.15 2.27
C ASN A 154 -5.11 11.22 3.05
N ARG A 155 -6.37 11.67 3.24
CA ARG A 155 -7.38 10.93 4.02
C ARG A 155 -7.69 9.53 3.45
N VAL A 156 -7.63 9.35 2.13
CA VAL A 156 -7.91 8.07 1.49
C VAL A 156 -6.74 7.11 1.73
N GLU A 157 -5.51 7.56 1.51
CA GLU A 157 -4.29 6.79 1.78
C GLU A 157 -4.23 6.35 3.25
N ARG A 158 -4.53 7.25 4.20
CA ARG A 158 -4.58 6.91 5.63
C ARG A 158 -5.66 5.89 6.01
N ARG A 159 -6.64 5.65 5.13
CA ARG A 159 -7.64 4.59 5.31
C ARG A 159 -7.10 3.21 4.93
N PHE A 160 -6.10 3.17 4.06
CA PHE A 160 -5.41 1.96 3.64
C PHE A 160 -4.04 1.83 4.30
N THR A 161 -3.80 2.54 5.41
CA THR A 161 -2.52 2.44 6.13
C THR A 161 -2.22 0.99 6.47
N PRO A 162 -1.07 0.46 6.03
CA PRO A 162 -0.70 -0.91 6.37
C PRO A 162 -0.56 -1.02 7.89
N PRO A 163 -1.10 -2.09 8.51
CA PRO A 163 -0.89 -2.32 9.93
C PRO A 163 0.60 -2.61 10.20
N LEU A 164 1.12 -2.17 11.34
CA LEU A 164 2.51 -2.41 11.72
C LEU A 164 2.61 -3.13 13.06
N VAL A 165 3.40 -4.20 13.07
CA VAL A 165 3.94 -4.84 14.26
C VAL A 165 5.33 -4.26 14.52
N VAL A 166 5.51 -3.57 15.64
CA VAL A 166 6.76 -2.92 15.99
C VAL A 166 7.44 -3.68 17.12
N LEU A 167 8.63 -4.21 16.87
CA LEU A 167 9.46 -4.89 17.86
C LEU A 167 10.38 -3.87 18.54
N LEU A 168 10.41 -3.82 19.86
CA LEU A 168 11.23 -2.87 20.61
C LEU A 168 11.50 -3.34 22.03
N ASP A 169 12.53 -2.80 22.66
CA ASP A 169 12.76 -2.98 24.08
C ASP A 169 11.95 -1.95 24.88
N GLY A 170 11.55 -2.28 26.11
CA GLY A 170 10.70 -1.41 26.93
C GLY A 170 11.31 -0.04 27.24
N VAL A 171 12.64 0.06 27.22
CA VAL A 171 13.38 1.33 27.37
C VAL A 171 13.23 2.26 26.16
N ASP A 172 12.92 1.70 24.99
CA ASP A 172 12.74 2.45 23.74
C ASP A 172 11.28 2.84 23.48
N LEU A 173 10.35 2.38 24.33
CA LEU A 173 8.94 2.72 24.24
C LEU A 173 8.68 4.17 24.66
N HIS A 174 8.52 5.05 23.68
CA HIS A 174 8.23 6.47 23.86
C HIS A 174 6.87 6.83 23.27
N SER A 175 5.82 6.91 24.11
CA SER A 175 4.44 7.12 23.64
C SER A 175 4.19 8.43 22.89
N GLY A 176 4.97 9.47 23.18
CA GLY A 176 4.87 10.74 22.43
C GLY A 176 5.19 10.60 20.94
N ALA A 177 5.94 9.57 20.53
CA ALA A 177 6.21 9.30 19.13
C ALA A 177 5.05 8.56 18.42
N LEU A 178 4.10 8.00 19.16
CA LEU A 178 3.04 7.15 18.60
C LEU A 178 1.81 7.96 18.18
N THR A 179 1.55 9.08 18.86
CA THR A 179 0.38 9.93 18.61
C THR A 179 0.38 10.54 17.21
N ASP A 180 1.55 10.75 16.62
CA ASP A 180 1.71 11.28 15.26
C ASP A 180 1.17 10.33 14.18
N PHE A 181 0.96 9.06 14.53
CA PHE A 181 0.47 8.01 13.65
C PHE A 181 -0.97 7.58 13.97
N ALA A 182 -1.60 8.18 14.98
CA ALA A 182 -2.96 7.83 15.44
C ALA A 182 -4.06 8.48 14.56
N ASP A 183 -4.04 8.21 13.25
CA ASP A 183 -4.99 8.77 12.29
C ASP A 183 -5.45 7.71 11.26
N GLY A 184 -6.60 7.97 10.62
CA GLY A 184 -7.21 7.10 9.63
C GLY A 184 -7.54 5.72 10.20
N ARG A 185 -6.94 4.68 9.62
CA ARG A 185 -7.07 3.29 10.09
C ARG A 185 -5.74 2.69 10.56
N ALA A 186 -4.76 3.54 10.89
CA ALA A 186 -3.43 3.08 11.31
C ALA A 186 -3.52 2.13 12.52
N LYS A 187 -2.92 0.94 12.40
CA LYS A 187 -2.84 -0.06 13.48
C LYS A 187 -1.37 -0.23 13.86
N LEU A 188 -1.03 0.10 15.09
CA LEU A 188 0.30 -0.11 15.65
C LEU A 188 0.20 -1.13 16.78
N VAL A 189 0.83 -2.28 16.60
CA VAL A 189 0.95 -3.32 17.62
C VAL A 189 2.41 -3.40 18.04
N LEU A 190 2.71 -2.98 19.26
CA LEU A 190 4.04 -2.96 19.82
C LEU A 190 4.28 -4.28 20.55
N VAL A 191 5.36 -4.98 20.21
CA VAL A 191 5.82 -6.17 20.94
C VAL A 191 7.00 -5.75 21.78
N VAL A 192 6.72 -5.43 23.04
CA VAL A 192 7.70 -4.86 23.97
C VAL A 192 8.48 -5.96 24.67
N ARG A 193 9.81 -5.93 24.56
CA ARG A 193 10.72 -6.83 25.27
C ARG A 193 11.18 -6.21 26.59
N GLY A 194 11.09 -6.99 27.67
CA GLY A 194 11.59 -6.59 28.98
C GLY A 194 10.71 -5.56 29.70
N PRO A 195 11.21 -4.98 30.80
CA PRO A 195 10.45 -4.07 31.63
C PRO A 195 10.17 -2.74 30.92
N THR A 196 8.99 -2.19 31.17
CA THR A 196 8.56 -0.86 30.69
C THR A 196 8.08 -0.01 31.87
N ALA A 197 7.99 1.30 31.69
CA ALA A 197 7.31 2.19 32.63
C ALA A 197 5.86 1.73 32.87
N PRO A 198 5.25 1.99 34.05
CA PRO A 198 3.84 1.73 34.28
C PRO A 198 2.95 2.52 33.32
N ALA A 199 1.92 1.87 32.77
CA ALA A 199 0.95 2.46 31.84
C ALA A 199 1.59 3.26 30.67
N PRO A 200 2.50 2.67 29.88
CA PRO A 200 3.34 3.43 28.94
C PRO A 200 2.54 4.08 27.80
N LEU A 201 1.33 3.59 27.51
CA LEU A 201 0.44 4.14 26.48
C LEU A 201 -0.61 5.12 27.01
N ALA A 202 -0.58 5.50 28.30
CA ALA A 202 -1.59 6.40 28.86
C ALA A 202 -1.75 7.72 28.08
N ARG A 203 -0.66 8.21 27.48
CA ARG A 203 -0.67 9.44 26.66
C ARG A 203 -1.20 9.25 25.24
N CYS A 204 -1.38 8.02 24.78
CA CYS A 204 -1.96 7.72 23.46
C CYS A 204 -3.50 7.72 23.49
N ILE A 205 -4.12 7.86 24.67
CA ILE A 205 -5.57 7.86 24.82
C ILE A 205 -6.11 9.19 24.29
N THR A 206 -6.57 9.17 23.04
CA THR A 206 -7.20 10.31 22.36
C THR A 206 -8.57 9.90 21.81
N PRO A 207 -9.51 10.84 21.61
CA PRO A 207 -10.82 10.52 21.06
C PRO A 207 -10.72 9.78 19.72
N GLY A 208 -11.41 8.64 19.61
CA GLY A 208 -11.42 7.82 18.38
C GLY A 208 -10.23 6.85 18.24
N THR A 209 -9.25 6.87 19.15
CA THR A 209 -8.13 5.93 19.15
C THR A 209 -8.36 4.79 20.13
N PHE A 210 -8.29 3.55 19.66
CA PHE A 210 -8.29 2.39 20.53
C PHE A 210 -6.90 2.18 21.13
N VAL A 211 -6.80 2.14 22.45
CA VAL A 211 -5.54 1.90 23.17
C VAL A 211 -5.71 0.69 24.08
N MET A 212 -4.80 -0.27 23.97
CA MET A 212 -4.78 -1.47 24.81
C MET A 212 -3.38 -1.79 25.29
N GLN A 213 -3.28 -2.30 26.52
CA GLN A 213 -2.03 -2.79 27.08
C GLN A 213 -2.24 -4.19 27.64
N SER A 214 -1.46 -5.16 27.20
CA SER A 214 -1.61 -6.56 27.64
C SER A 214 -0.26 -7.24 27.81
N HIS A 215 -0.16 -8.10 28.83
CA HIS A 215 1.07 -8.85 29.12
C HIS A 215 1.12 -10.22 28.42
N ASP A 216 -0.05 -10.77 28.11
CA ASP A 216 -0.23 -12.09 27.49
C ASP A 216 -0.85 -12.01 26.08
N GLY A 217 -1.14 -10.79 25.62
CA GLY A 217 -1.81 -10.54 24.33
C GLY A 217 -3.32 -10.73 24.36
N SER A 218 -3.93 -10.97 25.53
CA SER A 218 -5.38 -11.04 25.66
C SER A 218 -6.06 -9.76 25.13
N GLY A 219 -7.10 -9.92 24.31
CA GLY A 219 -7.88 -8.81 23.74
C GLY A 219 -7.33 -8.24 22.42
N ILE A 220 -6.18 -8.72 21.95
CA ILE A 220 -5.51 -8.20 20.74
C ILE A 220 -6.31 -8.45 19.46
N GLU A 221 -7.17 -9.47 19.44
CA GLU A 221 -8.06 -9.79 18.32
C GLU A 221 -9.00 -8.63 17.95
N ARG A 222 -9.27 -7.72 18.90
CA ARG A 222 -10.12 -6.56 18.69
C ARG A 222 -9.48 -5.53 17.76
N VAL A 223 -8.15 -5.50 17.65
CA VAL A 223 -7.40 -4.47 16.89
C VAL A 223 -7.78 -4.48 15.42
N GLY A 224 -7.82 -5.67 14.81
CA GLY A 224 -8.14 -5.84 13.39
C GLY A 224 -9.59 -5.48 13.05
N ALA A 225 -10.52 -5.64 13.99
CA ALA A 225 -11.96 -5.42 13.77
C ALA A 225 -12.39 -3.94 13.90
N LEU A 226 -11.56 -3.09 14.49
CA LEU A 226 -11.94 -1.70 14.78
C LEU A 226 -11.87 -0.81 13.54
N ASP A 227 -12.89 0.03 13.34
CA ASP A 227 -12.82 1.13 12.38
C ASP A 227 -12.19 2.35 13.06
N GLY A 228 -10.93 2.66 12.71
CA GLY A 228 -10.18 3.77 13.30
C GLY A 228 -8.75 3.41 13.73
N PRO A 229 -7.97 4.38 14.25
CA PRO A 229 -6.61 4.14 14.68
C PRO A 229 -6.56 3.27 15.95
N ALA A 230 -5.54 2.43 16.05
CA ALA A 230 -5.31 1.58 17.22
C ALA A 230 -3.83 1.52 17.59
N ILE A 231 -3.54 1.61 18.89
CA ILE A 231 -2.19 1.48 19.45
C ILE A 231 -2.24 0.46 20.58
N VAL A 232 -1.53 -0.65 20.43
CA VAL A 232 -1.49 -1.75 21.41
C VAL A 232 -0.06 -2.05 21.81
N ALA A 233 0.17 -2.37 23.09
CA ALA A 233 1.47 -2.81 23.61
C ALA A 233 1.32 -3.99 24.57
#